data_AF-A0A444J737-F1
#
_entry.id   AF-A0A444J737-F1
#
_cell.length_a   1.000
_cell.length_b   1.000
_cell.length_c   1.000
_cell.angle_alpha   90.00
_cell.angle_beta   90.00
_cell.angle_gamma   90.00
#
_symmetry.space_group_name_H-M   'P 1'
#
loop_
_entity.id
_entity.type
_entity.pdbx_description
1 polymer ?
#
loop_
_entity_poly.entity_id
_entity_poly.type
_entity_poly.pdbx_seq_one_letter_code
_entity_poly.pdbx_strand_id
1 'polypeptide(L)'
;MNETGYRNLMKLASIAQTAGFYYRPRIDRKLLFAHQEGLLALTACLHGEIPWTITHHGLDKAKEKALDLQKVFGDRLYFEIQENGIPEQRTVNDGLLELGNDLDIKVVATNDCHYLNQDESYAHEVLLCIQTSKTINDPNRFRFSTDELYFKSPDVMAKQFSYCPEALANTLEVADRCNLELEFNENHFPIFPVPENESLESLFEKACRDGLDIRLEHLRSLQEVSKELEQQYQERLEMEIGVIQEMGFSGYFLIVADFINWAKSQKIT
;
A
#
# COMPACT_ATOMS: atom_id res chain seq x y z
N MET A 1 9.82 -7.61 -8.53
CA MET A 1 9.29 -7.21 -7.21
C MET A 1 8.19 -8.16 -6.77
N ASN A 2 8.11 -8.36 -5.46
CA ASN A 2 7.45 -9.49 -4.79
C ASN A 2 6.94 -9.09 -3.40
N GLU A 3 6.47 -10.06 -2.62
CA GLU A 3 5.97 -9.86 -1.26
C GLU A 3 6.97 -9.13 -0.34
N THR A 4 8.27 -9.42 -0.42
CA THR A 4 9.30 -8.68 0.34
C THR A 4 9.31 -7.19 -0.03
N GLY A 5 9.24 -6.89 -1.33
CA GLY A 5 9.13 -5.53 -1.83
C GLY A 5 7.86 -4.83 -1.34
N TYR A 6 6.72 -5.50 -1.39
CA TYR A 6 5.45 -4.97 -0.88
C TYR A 6 5.51 -4.62 0.61
N ARG A 7 6.07 -5.51 1.44
CA ARG A 7 6.30 -5.24 2.88
C ARG A 7 7.24 -4.06 3.11
N ASN A 8 8.28 -3.93 2.29
CA ASN A 8 9.19 -2.79 2.35
C ASN A 8 8.49 -1.49 1.96
N LEU A 9 7.64 -1.47 0.92
CA LEU A 9 6.82 -0.31 0.57
C LEU A 9 5.88 0.09 1.71
N MET A 10 5.19 -0.87 2.32
CA MET A 10 4.32 -0.61 3.49
C MET A 10 5.11 -0.01 4.66
N LYS A 11 6.32 -0.53 4.93
CA LYS A 11 7.19 -0.02 6.00
C LYS A 11 7.67 1.40 5.71
N LEU A 12 8.12 1.67 4.48
CA LEU A 12 8.56 2.99 4.04
C LEU A 12 7.42 4.01 4.14
N ALA A 13 6.23 3.68 3.65
CA ALA A 13 5.04 4.54 3.75
C ALA A 13 4.65 4.82 5.21
N SER A 14 4.69 3.79 6.06
CA SER A 14 4.39 3.92 7.50
C SER A 14 5.39 4.83 8.21
N ILE A 15 6.69 4.70 7.94
CA ILE A 15 7.72 5.55 8.54
C ILE A 15 7.61 6.98 8.00
N ALA A 16 7.35 7.15 6.71
CA ALA A 16 7.14 8.47 6.11
C ALA A 16 6.01 9.24 6.82
N GLN A 17 4.94 8.55 7.19
CA GLN A 17 3.79 9.12 7.88
C GLN A 17 4.03 9.33 9.38
N THR A 18 4.66 8.36 10.08
CA THR A 18 4.77 8.39 11.54
C THR A 18 6.01 9.12 12.07
N ALA A 19 7.09 9.18 11.28
CA ALA A 19 8.36 9.78 11.70
C ALA A 19 8.95 10.77 10.67
N GLY A 20 8.61 10.65 9.38
CA GLY A 20 9.15 11.48 8.30
C GLY A 20 8.34 12.73 7.95
N PHE A 21 7.18 12.92 8.58
CA PHE A 21 6.22 13.95 8.21
C PHE A 21 6.72 15.35 8.57
N TYR A 22 6.69 16.25 7.58
CA TYR A 22 6.86 17.70 7.82
C TYR A 22 5.74 18.46 7.11
N TYR A 23 5.95 18.91 5.88
CA TYR A 23 4.86 19.37 5.01
C TYR A 23 4.19 18.22 4.24
N ARG A 24 4.95 17.14 4.00
CA ARG A 24 4.53 15.90 3.34
C ARG A 24 5.20 14.72 4.05
N PRO A 25 4.66 13.49 3.94
CA PRO A 25 5.38 12.30 4.39
C PRO A 25 6.61 12.11 3.50
N ARG A 26 7.79 11.90 4.12
CA ARG A 26 9.07 11.81 3.42
C ARG A 26 9.89 10.63 3.93
N ILE A 27 10.71 10.06 3.07
CA ILE A 27 11.76 9.10 3.43
C ILE A 27 13.12 9.68 3.07
N ASP A 28 14.17 9.19 3.74
CA ASP A 28 15.55 9.51 3.37
C ASP A 28 16.21 8.33 2.63
N ARG A 29 17.39 8.59 2.04
CA ARG A 29 18.13 7.57 1.28
C ARG A 29 18.60 6.41 2.16
N LYS A 30 18.97 6.68 3.41
CA LYS A 30 19.42 5.63 4.34
C LYS A 30 18.28 4.62 4.58
N LEU A 31 17.08 5.12 4.78
CA LEU A 31 15.88 4.32 4.97
C LEU A 31 15.51 3.57 3.70
N LEU A 32 15.51 4.24 2.54
CA LEU A 32 15.27 3.58 1.25
C LEU A 32 16.26 2.42 1.02
N PHE A 33 17.54 2.63 1.28
CA PHE A 33 18.58 1.62 1.08
C PHE A 33 18.47 0.46 2.07
N ALA A 34 18.01 0.72 3.30
CA ALA A 34 17.74 -0.32 4.28
C ALA A 34 16.53 -1.19 3.92
N HIS A 35 15.59 -0.67 3.13
CA HIS A 35 14.35 -1.35 2.71
C HIS A 35 14.26 -1.54 1.20
N GLN A 36 15.40 -1.63 0.51
CA GLN A 36 15.45 -1.68 -0.96
C GLN A 36 15.05 -3.05 -1.52
N GLU A 37 15.17 -4.12 -0.73
CA GLU A 37 15.00 -5.50 -1.19
C GLU A 37 13.61 -5.72 -1.80
N GLY A 38 13.57 -6.36 -2.96
CA GLY A 38 12.32 -6.63 -3.66
C GLY A 38 11.70 -5.41 -4.35
N LEU A 39 12.32 -4.22 -4.31
CA LEU A 39 11.84 -3.01 -5.00
C LEU A 39 12.50 -2.82 -6.38
N LEU A 40 11.73 -2.30 -7.33
CA LEU A 40 12.23 -1.65 -8.55
C LEU A 40 12.19 -0.13 -8.33
N ALA A 41 13.17 0.60 -8.85
CA ALA A 41 13.26 2.05 -8.70
C ALA A 41 13.30 2.73 -10.07
N LEU A 42 12.42 3.70 -10.27
CA LEU A 42 12.40 4.60 -11.42
C LEU A 42 12.86 5.99 -10.95
N THR A 43 13.55 6.75 -11.80
CA THR A 43 14.15 8.05 -11.40
C THR A 43 13.18 9.21 -11.25
N ALA A 44 11.88 8.98 -11.42
CA ALA A 44 10.79 9.95 -11.32
C ALA A 44 10.78 11.01 -12.43
N CYS A 45 9.80 11.92 -12.34
CA CYS A 45 9.60 13.05 -13.26
C CYS A 45 10.68 14.14 -13.09
N LEU A 46 10.44 15.34 -13.63
CA LEU A 46 11.36 16.49 -13.52
C LEU A 46 11.80 16.84 -12.08
N HIS A 47 11.02 16.47 -11.07
CA HIS A 47 11.34 16.68 -9.66
C HIS A 47 12.14 15.53 -9.01
N GLY A 48 12.40 14.46 -9.76
CA GLY A 48 13.28 13.37 -9.37
C GLY A 48 14.72 13.84 -9.17
N GLU A 49 15.45 13.20 -8.25
CA GLU A 49 16.79 13.65 -7.85
C GLU A 49 17.75 13.77 -9.04
N ILE A 50 17.73 12.80 -9.96
CA ILE A 50 18.60 12.76 -11.14
C ILE A 50 18.10 13.73 -12.23
N PRO A 51 16.84 13.68 -12.70
CA PRO A 51 16.26 14.68 -13.61
C PRO A 51 16.51 16.13 -13.21
N TRP A 52 16.28 16.45 -11.94
CA TRP A 52 16.48 17.79 -11.40
C TRP A 52 17.97 18.17 -11.41
N THR A 53 18.86 17.23 -11.08
CA THR A 53 20.31 17.47 -11.11
C THR A 53 20.83 17.71 -12.54
N ILE A 54 20.31 17.01 -13.56
CA ILE A 54 20.68 17.24 -14.96
C ILE A 54 20.46 18.72 -15.33
N THR A 55 19.30 19.25 -15.00
CA THR A 55 18.90 20.62 -15.37
C THR A 55 19.57 21.72 -14.53
N HIS A 56 19.97 21.43 -13.29
CA HIS A 56 20.49 22.46 -12.37
C HIS A 56 22.00 22.37 -12.11
N HIS A 57 22.60 21.19 -12.28
CA HIS A 57 23.99 20.90 -11.91
C HIS A 57 24.78 20.14 -12.97
N GLY A 58 24.14 19.77 -14.09
CA GLY A 58 24.78 19.11 -15.22
C GLY A 58 24.91 17.59 -15.09
N LEU A 59 25.34 16.96 -16.18
CA LEU A 59 25.39 15.50 -16.32
C LEU A 59 26.37 14.82 -15.37
N ASP A 60 27.54 15.41 -15.11
CA ASP A 60 28.55 14.81 -14.21
C ASP A 60 27.99 14.59 -12.80
N LYS A 61 27.26 15.58 -12.27
CA LYS A 61 26.61 15.46 -10.94
C LYS A 61 25.42 14.52 -10.94
N ALA A 62 24.68 14.46 -12.05
CA ALA A 62 23.61 13.48 -12.21
C ALA A 62 24.16 12.05 -12.25
N LYS A 63 25.30 11.84 -12.92
CA LYS A 63 26.02 10.57 -13.00
C LYS A 63 26.49 10.07 -11.64
N GLU A 64 27.07 10.95 -10.80
CA GLU A 64 27.43 10.63 -9.41
C GLU A 64 26.24 10.08 -8.63
N LYS A 65 25.07 10.73 -8.72
CA LYS A 65 23.85 10.32 -8.03
C LYS A 65 23.27 9.02 -8.58
N ALA A 66 23.29 8.85 -9.90
CA ALA A 66 22.85 7.62 -10.56
C ALA A 66 23.69 6.42 -10.14
N LEU A 67 25.02 6.56 -10.09
CA LEU A 67 25.92 5.51 -9.62
C LEU A 67 25.62 5.09 -8.18
N ASP A 68 25.27 6.02 -7.30
CA ASP A 68 24.90 5.66 -5.94
C ASP A 68 23.59 4.85 -5.85
N LEU A 69 22.59 5.18 -6.67
CA LEU A 69 21.37 4.36 -6.76
C LEU A 69 21.67 3.01 -7.41
N GLN A 70 22.48 2.98 -8.46
CA GLN A 70 22.85 1.76 -9.17
C GLN A 70 23.62 0.78 -8.27
N LYS A 71 24.49 1.26 -7.37
CA LYS A 71 25.16 0.42 -6.36
C LYS A 71 24.16 -0.33 -5.45
N VAL A 72 22.99 0.25 -5.22
CA VAL A 72 21.97 -0.30 -4.29
C VAL A 72 20.94 -1.15 -5.04
N PHE A 73 20.43 -0.64 -6.15
CA PHE A 73 19.36 -1.28 -6.90
C PHE A 73 19.87 -2.22 -8.00
N GLY A 74 21.09 -2.02 -8.50
CA GLY A 74 21.67 -2.81 -9.58
C GLY A 74 20.81 -2.73 -10.83
N ASP A 75 20.47 -3.90 -11.37
CA ASP A 75 19.59 -4.07 -12.53
C ASP A 75 18.10 -3.70 -12.26
N ARG A 76 17.75 -3.33 -11.02
CA ARG A 76 16.40 -2.88 -10.64
C ARG A 76 16.22 -1.37 -10.71
N LEU A 77 17.25 -0.64 -11.10
CA LEU A 77 17.17 0.79 -11.39
C LEU A 77 16.85 1.00 -12.87
N TYR A 78 15.87 1.87 -13.12
CA TYR A 78 15.50 2.32 -14.46
C TYR A 78 15.50 3.84 -14.52
N PHE A 79 15.97 4.39 -15.62
CA PHE A 79 15.81 5.80 -15.93
C PHE A 79 14.43 6.07 -16.52
N GLU A 80 13.64 6.88 -15.84
CA GLU A 80 12.28 7.19 -16.25
C GLU A 80 12.26 8.41 -17.18
N ILE A 81 11.79 8.20 -18.41
CA ILE A 81 11.64 9.26 -19.42
C ILE A 81 10.15 9.51 -19.71
N GLN A 82 9.80 10.77 -19.93
CA GLN A 82 8.40 11.23 -20.00
C GLN A 82 8.22 12.27 -21.12
N GLU A 83 7.10 12.21 -21.85
CA GLU A 83 6.76 13.12 -22.94
C GLU A 83 5.42 13.82 -22.66
N ASN A 84 5.42 14.81 -21.75
CA ASN A 84 4.22 15.55 -21.34
C ASN A 84 4.12 16.96 -21.96
N GLY A 85 4.89 17.23 -23.02
CA GLY A 85 4.87 18.53 -23.70
C GLY A 85 5.57 19.66 -22.93
N ILE A 86 6.30 19.34 -21.86
CA ILE A 86 7.05 20.31 -21.06
C ILE A 86 8.46 20.48 -21.67
N PRO A 87 8.90 21.69 -22.05
CA PRO A 87 10.20 21.89 -22.72
C PRO A 87 11.40 21.31 -21.96
N GLU A 88 11.41 21.44 -20.64
CA GLU A 88 12.47 20.96 -19.76
C GLU A 88 12.61 19.42 -19.78
N GLN A 89 11.54 18.68 -20.12
CA GLN A 89 11.60 17.22 -20.25
C GLN A 89 12.51 16.77 -21.38
N ARG A 90 12.65 17.53 -22.46
CA ARG A 90 13.56 17.15 -23.55
C ARG A 90 15.01 17.11 -23.09
N THR A 91 15.46 18.17 -22.41
CA THR A 91 16.81 18.22 -21.83
C THR A 91 17.05 17.09 -20.83
N VAL A 92 16.05 16.76 -20.02
CA VAL A 92 16.14 15.65 -19.07
C VAL A 92 16.17 14.30 -19.79
N ASN A 93 15.31 14.06 -20.77
CA ASN A 93 15.24 12.81 -21.52
C ASN A 93 16.56 12.57 -22.27
N ASP A 94 17.09 13.57 -22.96
CA ASP A 94 18.39 13.49 -23.65
C ASP A 94 19.52 13.13 -22.66
N GLY A 95 19.54 13.80 -21.49
CA GLY A 95 20.53 13.52 -20.46
C GLY A 95 20.39 12.13 -19.83
N LEU A 96 19.17 11.64 -19.62
CA LEU A 96 18.91 10.30 -19.11
C LEU A 96 19.27 9.22 -20.14
N LEU A 97 19.06 9.47 -21.44
CA LEU A 97 19.50 8.56 -22.51
C LEU A 97 21.03 8.49 -22.59
N GLU A 98 21.71 9.63 -22.50
CA GLU A 98 23.18 9.68 -22.46
C GLU A 98 23.71 8.91 -21.25
N LEU A 99 23.20 9.19 -20.05
CA LEU A 99 23.59 8.46 -18.84
C LEU A 99 23.22 6.97 -18.91
N GLY A 100 22.10 6.62 -19.52
CA GLY A 100 21.63 5.24 -19.66
C GLY A 100 22.60 4.41 -20.48
N ASN A 101 23.08 4.96 -21.60
CA ASN A 101 24.12 4.36 -22.43
C ASN A 101 25.46 4.25 -21.70
N ASP A 102 25.85 5.31 -20.97
CA ASP A 102 27.12 5.39 -20.25
C ASP A 102 27.22 4.41 -19.07
N LEU A 103 26.10 4.18 -18.38
CA LEU A 103 26.04 3.40 -17.14
C LEU A 103 25.43 2.02 -17.32
N ASP A 104 25.00 1.67 -18.53
CA ASP A 104 24.22 0.45 -18.82
C ASP A 104 22.95 0.36 -17.94
N ILE A 105 22.22 1.47 -17.86
CA ILE A 105 20.93 1.57 -17.14
C ILE A 105 19.82 1.72 -18.18
N LYS A 106 18.86 0.80 -18.14
CA LYS A 106 17.70 0.81 -19.04
C LYS A 106 16.81 2.03 -18.79
N VAL A 107 16.30 2.61 -19.87
CA VAL A 107 15.26 3.64 -19.82
C VAL A 107 13.87 3.03 -19.89
N VAL A 108 12.89 3.65 -19.24
CA VAL A 108 11.48 3.23 -19.26
C VAL A 108 10.58 4.43 -19.48
N ALA A 109 9.61 4.28 -20.38
CA ALA A 109 8.66 5.33 -20.71
C ALA A 109 7.47 5.33 -19.74
N THR A 110 7.13 6.49 -19.19
CA THR A 110 5.90 6.70 -18.41
C THR A 110 5.23 8.01 -18.81
N ASN A 111 4.04 8.29 -18.29
CA ASN A 111 3.30 9.52 -18.59
C ASN A 111 2.87 10.34 -17.36
N ASP A 112 3.25 9.92 -16.15
CA ASP A 112 2.88 10.59 -14.89
C ASP A 112 1.37 10.95 -14.82
N CYS A 113 0.51 9.96 -15.10
CA CYS A 113 -0.92 10.18 -15.28
C CYS A 113 -1.59 10.64 -13.97
N HIS A 114 -2.40 11.71 -14.05
CA HIS A 114 -3.19 12.25 -12.94
C HIS A 114 -4.71 12.18 -13.19
N TYR A 115 -5.11 11.92 -14.42
CA TYR A 115 -6.52 11.82 -14.86
C TYR A 115 -6.64 10.81 -16.02
N LEU A 116 -7.87 10.39 -16.35
CA LEU A 116 -8.09 9.32 -17.32
C LEU A 116 -8.04 9.87 -18.75
N ASN A 117 -8.78 10.95 -19.03
CA ASN A 117 -8.94 11.52 -20.37
C ASN A 117 -8.39 12.95 -20.45
N GLN A 118 -7.91 13.38 -21.62
CA GLN A 118 -7.29 14.70 -21.80
C GLN A 118 -8.22 15.88 -21.44
N ASP A 119 -9.53 15.74 -21.69
CA ASP A 119 -10.55 16.74 -21.39
C ASP A 119 -10.85 16.89 -19.89
N GLU A 120 -10.36 15.97 -19.05
CA GLU A 120 -10.46 16.05 -17.58
C GLU A 120 -9.40 16.96 -16.95
N SER A 121 -8.47 17.50 -17.74
CA SER A 121 -7.42 18.43 -17.28
C SER A 121 -8.00 19.63 -16.50
N TYR A 122 -9.12 20.20 -16.93
CA TYR A 122 -9.81 21.28 -16.22
C TYR A 122 -10.40 20.82 -14.88
N ALA A 123 -11.01 19.63 -14.85
CA ALA A 123 -11.57 19.07 -13.61
C ALA A 123 -10.45 18.79 -12.59
N HIS A 124 -9.31 18.28 -13.05
CA HIS A 124 -8.11 18.10 -12.23
C HIS A 124 -7.59 19.45 -11.70
N GLU A 125 -7.54 20.50 -12.51
CA GLU A 125 -7.14 21.83 -12.05
C GLU A 125 -8.09 22.39 -10.97
N VAL A 126 -9.40 22.19 -11.10
CA VAL A 126 -10.39 22.54 -10.06
C VAL A 126 -10.12 21.77 -8.77
N LEU A 127 -9.79 20.47 -8.86
CA LEU A 127 -9.43 19.66 -7.69
C LEU A 127 -8.20 20.23 -6.94
N LEU A 128 -7.16 20.65 -7.68
CA LEU A 128 -5.98 21.30 -7.09
C LEU A 128 -6.34 22.63 -6.40
N CYS A 129 -7.24 23.41 -6.99
CA CYS A 129 -7.74 24.65 -6.40
C CYS A 129 -8.44 24.39 -5.05
N ILE A 130 -9.28 23.35 -4.99
CA ILE A 130 -9.97 22.94 -3.75
C ILE A 130 -8.93 22.54 -2.69
N GLN A 131 -7.95 21.71 -3.05
CA GLN A 131 -6.92 21.24 -2.12
C GLN A 131 -6.05 22.38 -1.59
N THR A 132 -5.78 23.40 -2.41
CA THR A 132 -4.90 24.53 -2.07
C THR A 132 -5.66 25.75 -1.56
N SER A 133 -6.98 25.65 -1.36
CA SER A 133 -7.86 26.76 -0.97
C SER A 133 -7.73 28.00 -1.87
N LYS A 134 -7.63 27.77 -3.18
CA LYS A 134 -7.55 28.79 -4.23
C LYS A 134 -8.80 28.77 -5.12
N THR A 135 -9.04 29.86 -5.84
CA THR A 135 -10.11 29.92 -6.86
C THR A 135 -9.53 29.72 -8.25
N ILE A 136 -10.35 29.24 -9.21
CA ILE A 136 -9.90 29.03 -10.60
C ILE A 136 -9.43 30.32 -11.28
N ASN A 137 -9.92 31.48 -10.81
CA ASN A 137 -9.56 32.79 -11.32
C ASN A 137 -8.29 33.38 -10.66
N ASP A 138 -7.74 32.76 -9.60
CA ASP A 138 -6.48 33.22 -8.98
C ASP A 138 -5.32 32.95 -9.97
N PRO A 139 -4.55 33.99 -10.38
CA PRO A 139 -3.42 33.81 -11.29
C PRO A 139 -2.24 33.04 -10.65
N ASN A 140 -2.18 32.99 -9.31
CA ASN A 140 -1.15 32.30 -8.54
C ASN A 140 -1.62 30.92 -8.03
N ARG A 141 -2.74 30.39 -8.55
CA ARG A 141 -3.21 29.05 -8.19
C ARG A 141 -2.22 27.99 -8.63
N PHE A 142 -2.22 26.86 -7.93
CA PHE A 142 -1.46 25.70 -8.35
C PHE A 142 -2.09 25.07 -9.58
N ARG A 143 -1.33 25.03 -10.68
CA ARG A 143 -1.73 24.44 -11.95
C ARG A 143 -0.52 23.78 -12.62
N PHE A 144 -0.80 22.77 -13.43
CA PHE A 144 0.21 22.21 -14.33
C PHE A 144 0.29 23.07 -15.60
N SER A 145 1.46 23.09 -16.24
CA SER A 145 1.69 23.83 -17.49
C SER A 145 1.22 23.07 -18.74
N THR A 146 0.63 21.88 -18.55
CA THR A 146 0.27 20.94 -19.62
C THR A 146 -1.04 20.21 -19.28
N ASP A 147 -1.75 19.77 -20.32
CA ASP A 147 -2.93 18.89 -20.26
C ASP A 147 -2.61 17.44 -20.69
N GLU A 148 -1.32 17.10 -20.85
CA GLU A 148 -0.83 15.81 -21.36
C GLU A 148 -0.63 14.73 -20.27
N LEU A 149 -1.13 14.95 -19.05
CA LEU A 149 -0.99 14.03 -17.90
C LEU A 149 -2.20 13.07 -17.76
N TYR A 150 -2.76 12.65 -18.89
CA TYR A 150 -3.87 11.68 -18.95
C TYR A 150 -3.37 10.26 -19.26
N PHE A 151 -4.24 9.25 -19.13
CA PHE A 151 -3.92 7.87 -19.48
C PHE A 151 -3.91 7.68 -21.01
N LYS A 152 -2.77 7.99 -21.64
CA LYS A 152 -2.57 7.92 -23.09
C LYS A 152 -2.75 6.50 -23.65
N SER A 153 -3.27 6.41 -24.87
CA SER A 153 -3.32 5.15 -25.59
C SER A 153 -1.92 4.68 -26.01
N PRO A 154 -1.73 3.36 -26.26
CA PRO A 154 -0.46 2.84 -26.77
C PRO A 154 0.01 3.52 -28.05
N ASP A 155 -0.88 3.87 -28.97
CA ASP A 155 -0.52 4.55 -30.24
C ASP A 155 0.04 5.96 -30.02
N VAL A 156 -0.53 6.70 -29.06
CA VAL A 156 -0.04 8.03 -28.70
C VAL A 156 1.34 7.93 -28.06
N MET A 157 1.52 6.99 -27.12
CA MET A 157 2.82 6.72 -26.49
C MET A 157 3.87 6.28 -27.53
N ALA A 158 3.52 5.36 -28.44
CA ALA A 158 4.40 4.89 -29.51
C ALA A 158 4.86 6.02 -30.42
N LYS A 159 3.97 6.98 -30.74
CA LYS A 159 4.32 8.15 -31.54
C LYS A 159 5.26 9.09 -30.78
N GLN A 160 4.98 9.37 -29.50
CA GLN A 160 5.78 10.28 -28.67
C GLN A 160 7.19 9.73 -28.40
N PHE A 161 7.31 8.42 -28.17
CA PHE A 161 8.58 7.73 -27.93
C PHE A 161 9.16 7.08 -29.20
N SER A 162 8.79 7.56 -30.38
CA SER A 162 9.28 6.99 -31.66
C SER A 162 10.81 7.04 -31.83
N TYR A 163 11.49 7.94 -31.11
CA TYR A 163 12.94 8.04 -31.05
C TYR A 163 13.60 7.03 -30.09
N CYS A 164 12.82 6.41 -29.19
CA CYS A 164 13.30 5.45 -28.18
C CYS A 164 12.25 4.34 -27.94
N PRO A 165 11.97 3.46 -28.93
CA PRO A 165 10.96 2.41 -28.79
C PRO A 165 11.26 1.40 -27.67
N GLU A 166 12.54 1.20 -27.35
CA GLU A 166 13.00 0.34 -26.24
C GLU A 166 12.47 0.80 -24.88
N ALA A 167 12.26 2.11 -24.66
CA ALA A 167 11.68 2.60 -23.41
C ALA A 167 10.25 2.09 -23.19
N LEU A 168 9.49 1.91 -24.27
CA LEU A 168 8.16 1.30 -24.22
C LEU A 168 8.24 -0.21 -23.99
N ALA A 169 9.16 -0.91 -24.67
CA ALA A 169 9.36 -2.33 -24.45
C ALA A 169 9.76 -2.65 -23.00
N ASN A 170 10.61 -1.81 -22.41
CA ASN A 170 11.04 -1.94 -21.01
C ASN A 170 9.88 -1.76 -20.01
N THR A 171 8.75 -1.14 -20.38
CA THR A 171 7.57 -1.09 -19.51
C THR A 171 6.98 -2.49 -19.27
N LEU A 172 6.99 -3.34 -20.29
CA LEU A 172 6.54 -4.72 -20.20
C LEU A 172 7.51 -5.54 -19.35
N GLU A 173 8.82 -5.34 -19.53
CA GLU A 173 9.82 -5.97 -18.67
C GLU A 173 9.62 -5.58 -17.19
N VAL A 174 9.45 -4.29 -16.90
CA VAL A 174 9.18 -3.83 -15.54
C VAL A 174 7.92 -4.51 -15.01
N ALA A 175 6.83 -4.53 -15.78
CA ALA A 175 5.58 -5.18 -15.39
C ALA A 175 5.75 -6.70 -15.13
N ASP A 176 6.42 -7.43 -16.02
CA ASP A 176 6.68 -8.87 -15.89
C ASP A 176 7.54 -9.21 -14.68
N ARG A 177 8.43 -8.29 -14.28
CA ARG A 177 9.22 -8.43 -13.06
C ARG A 177 8.36 -8.25 -11.80
N CYS A 178 7.14 -7.71 -11.87
CA CYS A 178 6.27 -7.42 -10.74
C CYS A 178 5.26 -8.56 -10.49
N ASN A 179 5.55 -9.42 -9.52
CA ASN A 179 4.72 -10.56 -9.16
C ASN A 179 4.39 -10.52 -7.66
N LEU A 180 3.23 -9.96 -7.31
CA LEU A 180 2.70 -9.89 -5.95
C LEU A 180 1.37 -10.63 -5.91
N GLU A 181 1.26 -11.61 -5.03
CA GLU A 181 0.01 -12.30 -4.73
C GLU A 181 -0.48 -11.83 -3.36
N LEU A 182 -1.73 -11.39 -3.31
CA LEU A 182 -2.38 -10.97 -2.07
C LEU A 182 -3.48 -11.97 -1.73
N GLU A 183 -3.40 -12.54 -0.53
CA GLU A 183 -4.40 -13.47 0.00
C GLU A 183 -5.49 -12.67 0.72
N PHE A 184 -6.73 -12.75 0.23
CA PHE A 184 -7.86 -12.01 0.80
C PHE A 184 -8.84 -12.90 1.58
N ASN A 185 -8.66 -14.23 1.53
CA ASN A 185 -9.60 -15.18 2.10
C ASN A 185 -9.12 -15.78 3.44
N GLU A 186 -7.98 -15.33 3.96
CA GLU A 186 -7.47 -15.77 5.25
C GLU A 186 -7.85 -14.81 6.37
N ASN A 187 -8.28 -15.37 7.50
CA ASN A 187 -8.51 -14.60 8.72
C ASN A 187 -7.24 -14.62 9.58
N HIS A 188 -6.64 -13.45 9.79
CA HIS A 188 -5.49 -13.31 10.69
C HIS A 188 -5.95 -12.85 12.09
N PHE A 189 -6.33 -13.80 12.95
CA PHE A 189 -6.69 -13.51 14.33
C PHE A 189 -5.45 -13.31 15.22
N PRO A 190 -5.51 -12.41 16.22
CA PRO A 190 -4.53 -12.38 17.30
C PRO A 190 -4.45 -13.73 18.03
N ILE A 191 -3.27 -14.04 18.56
CA ILE A 191 -3.09 -15.24 19.39
C ILE A 191 -3.76 -14.98 20.75
N PHE A 192 -4.77 -15.76 21.09
CA PHE A 192 -5.36 -15.75 22.43
C PHE A 192 -4.47 -16.55 23.40
N PRO A 193 -4.14 -16.04 24.59
CA PRO A 193 -3.30 -16.76 25.54
C PRO A 193 -4.03 -18.00 26.08
N VAL A 194 -3.41 -19.18 25.96
CA VAL A 194 -3.94 -20.44 26.47
C VAL A 194 -2.96 -21.03 27.51
N PRO A 195 -3.42 -21.57 28.65
CA PRO A 195 -2.57 -22.25 29.62
C PRO A 195 -1.80 -23.44 29.01
N GLU A 196 -0.61 -23.79 29.55
CA GLU A 196 0.28 -24.84 28.99
C GLU A 196 -0.36 -26.22 28.78
N ASN A 197 -1.47 -26.53 29.46
CA ASN A 197 -2.15 -27.83 29.38
C ASN A 197 -3.56 -27.76 28.76
N GLU A 198 -3.90 -26.65 28.08
CA GLU A 198 -5.19 -26.49 27.40
C GLU A 198 -4.96 -26.16 25.92
N SER A 199 -5.96 -26.46 25.08
CA SER A 199 -6.03 -25.96 23.70
C SER A 199 -7.00 -24.77 23.62
N LEU A 200 -6.95 -24.02 22.52
CA LEU A 200 -7.87 -22.92 22.26
C LEU A 200 -9.32 -23.42 22.24
N GLU A 201 -9.53 -24.60 21.65
CA GLU A 201 -10.80 -25.30 21.52
C GLU A 201 -11.31 -25.75 22.89
N SER A 202 -10.45 -26.36 23.72
CA SER A 202 -10.85 -26.82 25.07
C SER A 202 -11.18 -25.65 25.99
N LEU A 203 -10.42 -24.56 25.91
CA LEU A 203 -10.68 -23.35 26.68
C LEU A 203 -12.00 -22.69 26.25
N PHE A 204 -12.25 -22.64 24.94
CA PHE A 204 -13.50 -22.14 24.37
C PHE A 204 -14.72 -22.96 24.83
N GLU A 205 -14.66 -24.29 24.74
CA GLU A 205 -15.73 -25.18 25.21
C GLU A 205 -16.05 -24.96 26.69
N LYS A 206 -15.00 -24.93 27.52
CA LYS A 206 -15.14 -24.73 28.95
C LYS A 206 -15.80 -23.38 29.25
N ALA A 207 -15.33 -22.30 28.62
CA ALA A 207 -15.92 -20.97 28.80
C ALA A 207 -17.40 -20.92 28.35
N CYS A 208 -17.74 -21.60 27.26
CA CYS A 208 -19.11 -21.72 26.78
C CYS A 208 -20.02 -22.46 27.77
N ARG A 209 -19.56 -23.61 28.30
CA ARG A 209 -20.31 -24.41 29.27
C ARG A 209 -20.48 -23.69 30.61
N ASP A 210 -19.38 -23.16 31.16
CA ASP A 210 -19.41 -22.35 32.38
C ASP A 210 -20.34 -21.14 32.22
N GLY A 211 -20.29 -20.49 31.05
CA GLY A 211 -21.15 -19.37 30.71
C GLY A 211 -22.63 -19.74 30.65
N LEU A 212 -22.99 -20.86 30.03
CA LEU A 212 -24.37 -21.34 29.97
C LEU A 212 -24.89 -21.71 31.36
N ASP A 213 -24.08 -22.38 32.18
CA ASP A 213 -24.46 -22.77 33.54
C ASP A 213 -24.84 -21.56 34.39
N ILE A 214 -24.05 -20.48 34.35
CA ILE A 214 -24.37 -19.22 35.04
C ILE A 214 -25.72 -18.64 34.58
N ARG A 215 -26.03 -18.73 33.28
CA ARG A 215 -27.30 -18.20 32.73
C ARG A 215 -28.49 -19.07 33.14
N LEU A 216 -28.33 -20.39 33.09
CA LEU A 216 -29.37 -21.32 33.51
C LEU A 216 -29.66 -21.20 35.01
N GLU A 217 -28.63 -21.06 35.86
CA GLU A 217 -28.82 -20.81 37.29
C GLU A 217 -29.65 -19.54 37.56
N HIS A 218 -29.36 -18.46 36.84
CA HIS A 218 -30.14 -17.23 36.93
C HIS A 218 -31.60 -17.44 36.52
N LEU A 219 -31.85 -18.09 35.38
CA LEU A 219 -33.22 -18.37 34.90
C LEU A 219 -33.98 -19.31 35.85
N ARG A 220 -33.30 -20.31 36.44
CA ARG A 220 -33.89 -21.18 37.48
C ARG A 220 -34.31 -20.36 38.70
N SER A 221 -33.51 -19.37 39.11
CA SER A 221 -33.85 -18.49 40.24
C SER A 221 -35.10 -17.63 39.99
N LEU A 222 -35.37 -17.30 38.74
CA LEU A 222 -36.57 -16.56 38.30
C LEU A 222 -37.76 -17.47 37.99
N GLN A 223 -37.60 -18.79 38.07
CA GLN A 223 -38.60 -19.79 37.63
C GLN A 223 -38.98 -19.67 36.14
N GLU A 224 -38.06 -19.19 35.31
CA GLU A 224 -38.28 -18.93 33.88
C GLU A 224 -37.77 -20.06 32.96
N VAL A 225 -37.34 -21.19 33.52
CA VAL A 225 -36.80 -22.32 32.74
C VAL A 225 -37.39 -23.66 33.18
N SER A 226 -37.87 -24.44 32.22
CA SER A 226 -38.29 -25.83 32.41
C SER A 226 -37.15 -26.79 32.06
N LYS A 227 -37.25 -28.06 32.46
CA LYS A 227 -36.24 -29.07 32.11
C LYS A 227 -36.13 -29.28 30.60
N GLU A 228 -37.25 -29.22 29.89
CA GLU A 228 -37.29 -29.35 28.44
C GLU A 228 -36.57 -28.18 27.76
N LEU A 229 -36.75 -26.96 28.27
CA LEU A 229 -36.08 -25.78 27.73
C LEU A 229 -34.57 -25.80 28.05
N GLU A 230 -34.18 -26.29 29.23
CA GLU A 230 -32.77 -26.49 29.59
C GLU A 230 -32.06 -27.45 28.64
N GLN A 231 -32.71 -28.58 28.31
CA GLN A 231 -32.20 -29.55 27.34
C GLN A 231 -32.02 -28.91 25.95
N GLN A 232 -32.97 -28.07 25.50
CA GLN A 232 -32.86 -27.35 24.23
C GLN A 232 -31.64 -26.41 24.20
N TYR A 233 -31.35 -25.71 25.31
CA TYR A 233 -30.17 -24.85 25.38
C TYR A 233 -28.86 -25.65 25.33
N GLN A 234 -28.79 -26.80 26.00
CA GLN A 234 -27.59 -27.66 25.96
C GLN A 234 -27.35 -28.23 24.57
N GLU A 235 -28.39 -28.77 23.92
CA GLU A 235 -28.28 -29.28 22.54
C GLU A 235 -27.88 -28.18 21.56
N ARG A 236 -28.43 -26.97 21.75
CA ARG A 236 -28.06 -25.81 20.96
C ARG A 236 -26.59 -25.43 21.14
N LEU A 237 -26.11 -25.42 22.39
CA LEU A 237 -24.72 -25.07 22.69
C LEU A 237 -23.74 -26.05 22.05
N GLU A 238 -23.99 -27.35 22.16
CA GLU A 238 -23.10 -28.37 21.57
C GLU A 238 -23.06 -28.27 20.03
N MET A 239 -24.19 -27.97 19.39
CA MET A 239 -24.23 -27.71 17.94
C MET A 239 -23.39 -26.47 17.57
N GLU A 240 -23.56 -25.36 18.29
CA GLU A 240 -22.82 -24.12 18.01
C GLU A 240 -21.32 -24.27 18.26
N ILE A 241 -20.93 -24.94 19.35
CA ILE A 241 -19.52 -25.25 19.64
C ILE A 241 -18.90 -26.01 18.47
N GLY A 242 -19.58 -27.07 17.99
CA GLY A 242 -19.09 -27.90 16.88
C GLY A 242 -18.87 -27.08 15.61
N VAL A 243 -19.84 -26.26 15.21
CA VAL A 243 -19.74 -25.40 14.02
C VAL A 243 -18.60 -24.37 14.17
N ILE A 244 -18.49 -23.72 15.34
CA ILE A 244 -17.48 -22.69 15.58
C ILE A 244 -16.06 -23.26 15.52
N GLN A 245 -15.84 -24.45 16.08
CA GLN A 245 -14.56 -25.13 16.02
C GLN A 245 -14.23 -25.61 14.60
N GLU A 246 -15.19 -26.20 13.89
CA GLU A 246 -14.99 -26.64 12.50
C GLU A 246 -14.58 -25.48 11.60
N MET A 247 -15.18 -24.30 11.81
CA MET A 247 -14.85 -23.09 11.06
C MET A 247 -13.59 -22.36 11.58
N GLY A 248 -12.98 -22.79 12.69
CA GLY A 248 -11.76 -22.18 13.25
C GLY A 248 -11.98 -20.83 13.95
N PHE A 249 -13.17 -20.57 14.48
CA PHE A 249 -13.52 -19.28 15.10
C PHE A 249 -13.44 -19.25 16.63
N SER A 250 -13.00 -20.32 17.30
CA SER A 250 -12.90 -20.35 18.78
C SER A 250 -12.08 -19.19 19.34
N GLY A 251 -10.95 -18.86 18.71
CA GLY A 251 -10.11 -17.72 19.11
C GLY A 251 -10.81 -16.38 18.99
N TYR A 252 -11.59 -16.17 17.93
CA TYR A 252 -12.39 -14.96 17.76
C TYR A 252 -13.37 -14.76 18.92
N PHE A 253 -14.11 -15.81 19.30
CA PHE A 253 -15.07 -15.74 20.41
C PHE A 253 -14.38 -15.47 21.75
N LEU A 254 -13.24 -16.11 22.01
CA LEU A 254 -12.46 -15.88 23.22
C LEU A 254 -11.94 -14.44 23.32
N ILE A 255 -11.39 -13.89 22.23
CA ILE A 255 -10.93 -12.50 22.16
C ILE A 255 -12.09 -11.54 22.42
N VAL A 256 -13.23 -11.76 21.77
CA VAL A 256 -14.42 -10.91 21.92
C VAL A 256 -14.98 -10.96 23.33
N ALA A 257 -15.09 -12.16 23.91
CA ALA A 257 -15.54 -12.32 25.29
C ALA A 257 -14.59 -11.62 26.28
N ASP A 258 -13.27 -11.73 26.07
CA ASP A 258 -12.26 -11.13 26.94
C ASP A 258 -12.38 -9.60 27.01
N PHE A 259 -12.35 -8.90 25.87
CA PHE A 259 -12.41 -7.44 25.91
C PHE A 259 -13.78 -6.91 26.36
N ILE A 260 -14.89 -7.64 26.11
CA ILE A 260 -16.21 -7.29 26.64
C ILE A 260 -16.24 -7.41 28.16
N ASN A 261 -15.72 -8.52 28.69
CA ASN A 261 -15.70 -8.76 30.13
C ASN A 261 -14.75 -7.78 30.83
N TRP A 262 -13.61 -7.47 30.21
CA TRP A 262 -12.71 -6.42 30.67
C TRP A 262 -13.42 -5.06 30.71
N ALA A 263 -14.09 -4.65 29.63
CA ALA A 263 -14.83 -3.39 29.57
C ALA A 263 -15.88 -3.28 30.68
N LYS A 264 -16.68 -4.33 30.90
CA LYS A 264 -17.67 -4.39 31.99
C LYS A 264 -17.01 -4.27 33.37
N SER A 265 -15.87 -4.94 33.58
CA SER A 265 -15.11 -4.85 34.84
C SER A 265 -14.61 -3.42 35.11
N GLN A 266 -14.32 -2.67 34.05
CA GLN A 266 -13.88 -1.27 34.09
C GLN A 266 -15.04 -0.27 34.00
N LYS A 267 -16.30 -0.73 33.98
CA LYS A 267 -17.51 0.09 33.81
C LYS A 267 -17.52 0.93 32.52
N ILE A 268 -16.91 0.40 31.46
CA ILE A 268 -17.00 0.95 30.10
C ILE A 268 -18.28 0.38 29.48
N THR A 269 -19.20 1.26 29.08
CA THR A 269 -20.52 0.90 28.51
C THR A 269 -20.51 1.00 27.00
#